data_AF-A0A9X9M3N8-F1
#
_entry.id   AF-A0A9X9M3N8-F1
#
_cell.length_a   1.000
_cell.length_b   1.000
_cell.length_c   1.000
_cell.angle_alpha   90.00
_cell.angle_beta   90.00
_cell.angle_gamma   90.00
#
_symmetry.space_group_name_H-M   'P 1'
#
loop_
_entity.id
_entity.type
_entity.pdbx_description
1 polymer ?
#
loop_
_entity_poly.entity_id
_entity_poly.type
_entity_poly.pdbx_seq_one_letter_code
_entity_poly.pdbx_strand_id
1 'polypeptide(L)' 'MNESGELQDLLTKIERVQHPHECPSCGGFGFLPCSVCHGSKMSVFRNCFTDSFKALKCTVCNENGLQRCKSCVG' A
#
# COMPACT_ATOMS: atom_id res chain seq x y z
N MET A 1 -31.24 -17.39 -5.21
CA MET A 1 -29.80 -17.12 -5.04
C MET A 1 -29.19 -17.02 -6.43
N ASN A 2 -28.49 -15.92 -6.70
CA ASN A 2 -28.00 -15.47 -8.00
C ASN A 2 -26.59 -16.01 -8.30
N GLU A 3 -26.47 -17.34 -8.40
CA GLU A 3 -25.20 -18.04 -8.68
C GLU A 3 -24.99 -18.36 -10.17
N SER A 4 -25.62 -17.60 -11.07
CA SER A 4 -25.67 -17.88 -12.51
C SER A 4 -24.32 -17.86 -13.25
N GLY A 5 -23.21 -17.46 -12.60
CA GLY A 5 -21.87 -17.47 -13.20
C GLY A 5 -21.62 -16.42 -14.29
N GLU A 6 -22.60 -15.58 -14.62
CA GLU A 6 -22.53 -14.59 -15.71
C GLU A 6 -21.35 -13.62 -15.60
N LEU A 7 -20.96 -13.27 -14.38
CA LEU A 7 -19.79 -12.42 -14.13
C LEU A 7 -18.48 -13.09 -14.60
N GLN A 8 -18.37 -14.40 -14.47
CA GLN A 8 -17.17 -15.15 -14.84
C GLN A 8 -17.01 -15.26 -16.36
N ASP A 9 -18.12 -15.39 -17.10
CA ASP A 9 -18.12 -15.36 -18.58
C ASP A 9 -17.69 -14.00 -19.13
N LEU A 10 -18.16 -12.90 -18.51
CA LEU A 10 -17.76 -11.55 -18.87
C LEU A 10 -16.27 -11.29 -18.62
N LEU A 11 -15.76 -11.73 -17.47
CA LEU A 11 -14.34 -11.57 -17.10
C LEU A 11 -13.38 -12.37 -18.01
N THR A 12 -13.86 -13.45 -18.63
CA THR A 12 -13.05 -14.28 -19.54
C THR A 12 -12.76 -13.57 -20.87
N LYS A 13 -13.59 -12.61 -21.27
CA LYS A 13 -13.45 -11.83 -22.51
C LYS A 13 -12.54 -10.61 -22.36
N ILE A 14 -12.15 -10.28 -21.13
CA ILE A 14 -11.24 -9.18 -20.84
C ILE A 14 -9.81 -9.73 -20.93
N GLU A 15 -8.96 -9.12 -21.74
CA GLU A 15 -7.54 -9.47 -21.78
C GLU A 15 -6.95 -9.31 -20.38
N ARG A 16 -6.47 -10.42 -19.83
CA ARG A 16 -5.71 -10.38 -18.58
C ARG A 16 -4.39 -9.71 -18.90
N VAL A 17 -4.20 -8.51 -18.35
CA VAL A 17 -2.90 -7.85 -18.39
C VAL A 17 -1.95 -8.69 -17.52
N GLN A 18 -1.27 -9.62 -18.16
CA GLN A 18 -0.12 -10.31 -17.60
C GLN A 18 0.98 -9.27 -17.57
N HIS A 19 1.28 -8.70 -16.41
CA HIS A 19 2.43 -7.83 -16.26
C HIS A 19 3.68 -8.74 -16.17
N PRO A 20 4.50 -8.85 -17.23
CA PRO A 20 5.58 -9.85 -17.28
C PRO A 20 6.67 -9.62 -16.22
N HIS A 21 6.66 -8.49 -15.51
CA HIS A 21 7.60 -8.17 -14.44
C HIS A 21 6.91 -7.37 -13.32
N GLU A 22 5.89 -7.94 -12.69
CA GLU A 22 5.44 -7.42 -11.41
C GLU A 22 6.54 -7.62 -10.36
N CYS A 23 7.00 -6.52 -9.77
CA CYS A 23 7.91 -6.61 -8.63
C CYS A 23 7.20 -7.40 -7.51
N PRO A 24 7.75 -8.53 -7.05
CA PRO A 24 7.05 -9.40 -6.09
C PRO A 24 6.83 -8.71 -4.74
N SER A 25 7.61 -7.69 -4.43
CA SER A 25 7.46 -6.91 -3.20
C SER A 25 6.26 -5.95 -3.25
N CYS A 26 5.99 -5.32 -4.39
CA CYS A 26 4.96 -4.27 -4.51
C CYS A 26 3.87 -4.56 -5.54
N GLY A 27 3.83 -5.73 -6.16
CA GLY A 27 2.83 -6.09 -7.16
C GLY A 27 2.78 -5.14 -8.36
N GLY A 28 3.92 -4.56 -8.74
CA GLY A 28 3.99 -3.58 -9.85
C GLY A 28 3.55 -2.15 -9.53
N PHE A 29 3.06 -1.86 -8.30
CA PHE A 29 2.59 -0.51 -7.93
C PHE A 29 3.71 0.50 -7.64
N GLY A 30 4.96 0.05 -7.47
CA GLY A 30 6.13 0.91 -7.22
C GLY A 30 6.18 1.56 -5.82
N PHE A 31 5.12 1.44 -5.03
CA PHE A 31 5.00 1.98 -3.67
C PHE A 31 4.46 0.93 -2.70
N LEU A 32 4.82 1.08 -1.44
CA LEU A 32 4.39 0.24 -0.32
C LEU A 32 3.88 1.10 0.84
N PRO A 33 2.95 0.59 1.67
CA PRO A 33 2.60 1.21 2.93
C PRO A 33 3.85 1.51 3.76
N CYS A 34 3.88 2.68 4.40
CA CYS A 34 5.02 3.06 5.21
C CYS A 34 5.24 2.09 6.36
N SER A 35 6.45 1.58 6.50
CA SER A 35 6.85 0.68 7.60
C SER A 35 6.75 1.31 9.00
N VAL A 36 6.73 2.64 9.10
CA VAL A 36 6.73 3.37 10.38
C VAL A 36 5.32 3.78 10.81
N CYS A 37 4.48 4.25 9.88
CA CYS A 37 3.12 4.69 10.20
C CYS A 37 2.03 3.77 9.63
N HIS A 38 2.41 2.70 8.93
CA HIS A 38 1.51 1.74 8.30
C HIS A 38 0.45 2.39 7.40
N GLY A 39 0.80 3.49 6.73
CA GLY A 39 -0.11 4.25 5.87
C GLY A 39 -0.95 5.32 6.59
N SER A 40 -1.02 5.33 7.92
CA SER A 40 -1.84 6.30 8.68
C SER A 40 -1.35 7.74 8.62
N LYS A 41 -0.11 7.95 8.16
CA LYS A 41 0.63 9.21 8.26
C LYS A 41 0.85 9.73 9.68
N MET A 42 0.44 8.99 10.71
CA MET A 42 0.64 9.31 12.11
C MET A 42 1.71 8.38 12.68
N SER A 43 2.81 8.95 13.18
CA SER A 43 3.79 8.22 13.98
C SER A 43 3.41 8.34 15.44
N VAL A 44 3.23 7.20 16.10
CA VAL A 44 3.00 7.14 17.56
C VAL A 44 4.35 7.25 18.27
N PHE A 45 5.03 8.37 18.11
CA PHE A 45 6.26 8.62 18.86
C PHE A 45 5.88 9.05 20.28
N ARG A 46 6.40 8.34 21.28
CA ARG A 46 6.17 8.66 22.69
C ARG A 46 7.03 9.88 23.03
N ASN A 47 6.43 11.07 23.08
CA ASN A 47 7.11 12.24 23.64
C ASN A 47 7.34 11.99 25.13
N CYS A 48 8.55 11.58 25.52
CA CYS A 48 8.93 11.33 26.92
C CYS A 48 8.91 12.60 27.81
N PHE A 49 8.52 13.74 27.24
CA PHE A 49 8.40 15.04 27.92
C PHE A 49 6.96 15.43 28.28
N THR A 50 5.94 14.77 27.74
CA THR A 50 4.53 15.09 28.01
C THR A 50 3.70 13.82 28.08
N ASP A 51 2.95 13.64 29.17
CA ASP A 51 1.97 12.55 29.35
C ASP A 51 0.87 12.51 28.25
N SER A 52 0.80 13.55 27.43
CA SER A 52 -0.07 13.64 26.26
C SER A 52 0.54 12.92 25.04
N PHE A 53 -0.11 11.86 24.58
CA PHE A 53 0.18 11.23 23.28
C PHE A 53 -0.09 12.23 22.15
N LYS A 54 0.94 12.93 21.68
CA LYS A 54 0.87 13.73 20.45
C LYS A 54 1.30 12.86 19.28
N ALA A 55 0.35 12.41 18.47
CA ALA A 55 0.65 11.80 17.19
C ALA A 55 1.36 12.82 16.30
N LEU A 56 2.64 12.61 16.02
CA LEU A 56 3.38 13.43 15.06
C LEU A 56 3.11 12.93 13.65
N LYS A 57 3.17 13.82 12.66
CA LYS A 57 3.11 13.39 11.27
C LYS A 57 4.38 12.59 10.94
N CYS A 58 4.20 11.42 10.36
CA CYS A 58 5.31 10.57 9.92
C CYS A 58 6.09 11.30 8.81
N THR A 59 7.40 11.48 8.99
CA THR A 59 8.28 12.17 8.03
C THR A 59 8.97 11.22 7.04
N VAL A 60 8.79 9.91 7.24
CA VAL A 60 9.50 8.84 6.50
C VAL A 60 8.81 8.46 5.18
N CYS A 61 7.55 8.84 5.01
CA CYS A 61 6.72 8.55 3.84
C CYS A 61 6.19 9.82 3.17
N ASN A 62 5.62 9.69 1.98
CA ASN A 62 4.93 10.80 1.31
C ASN A 62 3.62 11.17 2.05
N GLU A 63 2.88 12.14 1.52
CA GLU A 63 1.61 12.61 2.08
C GLU A 63 0.55 11.50 2.23
N ASN A 64 0.59 10.49 1.36
CA ASN A 64 -0.33 9.35 1.35
C ASN A 64 0.09 8.21 2.29
N GLY A 65 1.16 8.38 3.06
CA GLY A 65 1.63 7.30 3.93
C GLY A 65 2.38 6.19 3.19
N LEU A 66 2.88 6.44 1.98
CA LEU A 66 3.55 5.46 1.13
C LEU A 66 5.06 5.72 1.03
N GLN A 67 5.83 4.63 0.90
CA GLN A 67 7.26 4.63 0.62
C GLN A 67 7.52 3.99 -0.75
N ARG A 68 8.57 4.43 -1.44
CA ARG A 68 8.99 3.78 -2.70
C ARG A 68 9.40 2.33 -2.43
N CYS A 69 9.01 1.43 -3.32
CA CYS A 69 9.46 0.04 -3.28
C CYS A 69 10.97 -0.01 -3.52
N LYS A 70 11.72 -0.53 -2.55
CA LYS A 70 13.19 -0.65 -2.66
C LYS A 70 13.59 -1.62 -3.77
N SER A 71 12.81 -2.68 -3.98
CA SER A 71 13.02 -3.69 -5.01
C SER A 71 12.73 -3.19 -6.44
N CYS A 72 12.12 -2.01 -6.60
CA CYS A 72 11.90 -1.37 -7.91
C CYS A 72 13.00 -0.37 -8.29
N VAL A 73 13.86 -0.01 -7.35
CA VAL A 73 14.94 0.99 -7.53
C VAL A 73 16.32 0.29 -7.54
N GLY A 74 16.33 -1.04 -7.54
CA GLY A 74 17.52 -1.87 -7.71
C GLY A 74 17.69 -2.35 -9.14
#